data_AF-A0A1I8AEE1-F1
#
_entry.id   AF-A0A1I8AEE1-F1
#
_cell.length_a   1.000
_cell.length_b   1.000
_cell.length_c   1.000
_cell.angle_alpha   90.00
_cell.angle_beta   90.00
_cell.angle_gamma   90.00
#
_symmetry.space_group_name_H-M   'P 1'
#
loop_
_entity.id
_entity.type
_entity.pdbx_description
1 polymer ?
#
loop_
_entity_poly.entity_id
_entity_poly.type
_entity_poly.pdbx_seq_one_letter_code
_entity_poly.pdbx_strand_id
1 'polypeptide(L)'
;MDTVPLSFFEAVCAGLCITTLPAGAKLSGYCGKTVRSTLANKALYYCDVKDGVEGSQYLKYVSSGREVRTPEEIEAVPKKFVQDLLIHWDGKKENVSREILKRFPYSRHQFWIHSSSINEAWVDFARSLNRVSVGIILKLDDNAIPLLQKLVDSRKLLWLPIYEEACEGAIMEVLKSLLCQEQFTCLYVRRFSAGPWNSVVVLELLKFWAENSEQLRGTKLTVGGHCEDGVQQLEKFILERAG
;
A
#
# COMPACT_ATOMS: atom_id res chain seq x y z
N MET A 1 -11.44 -27.17 -14.48
CA MET A 1 -11.48 -25.70 -14.34
C MET A 1 -12.07 -25.01 -15.58
N ASP A 2 -12.43 -25.77 -16.62
CA ASP A 2 -12.84 -25.25 -17.94
C ASP A 2 -14.30 -24.77 -18.00
N THR A 3 -15.05 -24.90 -16.90
CA THR A 3 -16.45 -24.46 -16.79
C THR A 3 -16.59 -23.03 -16.26
N VAL A 4 -15.50 -22.41 -15.79
CA VAL A 4 -15.53 -21.04 -15.26
C VAL A 4 -15.42 -20.05 -16.43
N PRO A 5 -16.33 -19.07 -16.55
CA PRO A 5 -16.30 -18.10 -17.63
C PRO A 5 -14.98 -17.34 -17.71
N LEU A 6 -14.53 -17.05 -18.92
CA LEU A 6 -13.33 -16.25 -19.17
C LEU A 6 -13.33 -14.94 -18.37
N SER A 7 -14.43 -14.20 -18.45
CA SER A 7 -14.58 -12.91 -17.76
C SER A 7 -14.32 -13.00 -16.26
N PHE A 8 -14.60 -14.13 -15.61
CA PHE A 8 -14.27 -14.34 -14.20
C PHE A 8 -12.76 -14.37 -13.97
N PHE A 9 -12.01 -15.13 -14.78
CA PHE A 9 -10.55 -15.19 -14.65
C PHE A 9 -9.89 -13.84 -14.95
N GLU A 10 -10.38 -13.11 -15.94
CA GLU A 10 -9.89 -11.76 -16.24
C GLU A 10 -10.13 -10.80 -15.06
N ALA A 11 -11.32 -10.83 -14.46
CA ALA A 11 -11.65 -10.03 -13.30
C ALA A 11 -10.80 -10.39 -12.08
N VAL A 12 -10.57 -11.69 -11.82
CA VAL A 12 -9.67 -12.15 -10.75
C VAL A 12 -8.25 -11.66 -11.01
N CYS A 13 -7.73 -11.83 -12.23
CA CYS A 13 -6.37 -11.42 -12.60
C CYS A 13 -6.17 -9.91 -12.48
N ALA A 14 -7.18 -9.09 -12.81
CA ALA A 14 -7.14 -7.64 -12.61
C ALA A 14 -7.00 -7.28 -11.12
N GLY A 15 -7.65 -8.05 -10.23
CA GLY A 15 -7.56 -7.88 -8.78
C GLY A 15 -6.25 -8.34 -8.15
N LEU A 16 -5.50 -9.25 -8.79
CA LEU A 16 -4.28 -9.83 -8.21
C LEU A 16 -3.21 -8.76 -7.95
N CYS A 17 -2.56 -8.87 -6.78
CA CYS A 17 -1.42 -8.04 -6.42
C CYS A 17 -0.24 -8.30 -7.37
N ILE A 18 0.61 -7.29 -7.60
CA ILE A 18 1.82 -7.43 -8.41
C ILE A 18 2.70 -8.59 -7.94
N THR A 19 2.73 -8.84 -6.62
CA THR A 19 3.55 -9.91 -6.03
C THR A 19 3.00 -11.32 -6.28
N THR A 20 1.70 -11.49 -6.57
CA THR A 20 1.10 -12.81 -6.78
C THR A 20 1.03 -13.22 -8.25
N LEU A 21 1.10 -12.26 -9.17
CA LEU A 21 1.06 -12.52 -10.62
C LEU A 21 2.18 -13.45 -11.12
N PRO A 22 3.45 -13.36 -10.67
CA PRO A 22 4.51 -14.26 -11.14
C PRO A 22 4.24 -15.74 -10.82
N ALA A 23 3.62 -16.03 -9.67
CA ALA A 23 3.23 -17.40 -9.32
C ALA A 23 2.09 -17.90 -10.22
N GLY A 24 1.07 -17.06 -10.45
CA GLY A 24 -0.03 -17.38 -11.36
C GLY A 24 0.43 -17.57 -12.82
N ALA A 25 1.47 -16.86 -13.25
CA ALA A 25 2.03 -16.97 -14.59
C ALA A 25 2.67 -18.34 -14.87
N LYS A 26 3.01 -19.12 -13.82
CA LYS A 26 3.54 -20.48 -13.93
C LYS A 26 2.45 -21.54 -14.16
N LEU A 27 1.18 -21.18 -14.00
CA LEU A 27 0.08 -22.10 -14.28
C LEU A 27 0.08 -22.51 -15.76
N SER A 28 -0.37 -23.73 -16.02
CA SER A 28 -0.53 -24.25 -17.38
C SER A 28 -1.89 -23.88 -17.96
N GLY A 29 -2.08 -24.19 -19.25
CA GLY A 29 -3.35 -24.00 -19.94
C GLY A 29 -3.81 -22.54 -19.99
N TYR A 30 -5.13 -22.38 -19.95
CA TYR A 30 -5.79 -21.10 -20.17
C TYR A 30 -5.47 -20.06 -19.10
N CYS A 31 -5.59 -20.45 -17.82
CA CYS A 31 -5.35 -19.57 -16.68
C CYS A 31 -3.96 -18.93 -16.73
N GLY A 32 -2.91 -19.74 -16.94
CA GLY A 32 -1.56 -19.23 -17.07
C GLY A 32 -1.36 -18.29 -18.25
N LYS A 33 -2.01 -18.57 -19.40
CA LYS A 33 -1.96 -17.69 -20.58
C LYS A 33 -2.59 -16.33 -20.28
N THR A 34 -3.75 -16.31 -19.61
CA THR A 34 -4.41 -15.06 -19.19
C THR A 34 -3.55 -14.28 -18.21
N VAL A 35 -3.01 -14.94 -17.16
CA VAL A 35 -2.14 -14.26 -16.19
C VAL A 35 -0.90 -13.67 -16.87
N ARG A 36 -0.26 -14.40 -17.78
CA ARG A 36 0.91 -13.89 -18.54
C ARG A 36 0.55 -12.69 -19.41
N SER A 37 -0.59 -12.73 -20.10
CA SER A 37 -1.07 -11.61 -20.92
C SER A 37 -1.38 -10.37 -20.07
N THR A 38 -2.07 -10.56 -18.95
CA THR A 38 -2.38 -9.48 -17.99
C THR A 38 -1.08 -8.90 -17.43
N LEU A 39 -0.15 -9.74 -16.98
CA LEU A 39 1.13 -9.30 -16.43
C LEU A 39 1.98 -8.56 -17.47
N ALA A 40 1.98 -9.02 -18.74
CA ALA A 40 2.71 -8.38 -19.83
C ALA A 40 2.26 -6.92 -20.03
N ASN A 41 0.95 -6.68 -19.96
CA ASN A 41 0.37 -5.36 -20.23
C ASN A 41 0.17 -4.51 -18.97
N LYS A 42 0.23 -5.10 -17.76
CA LYS A 42 -0.01 -4.38 -16.52
C LYS A 42 1.04 -3.27 -16.33
N ALA A 43 0.56 -2.06 -16.06
CA ALA A 43 1.36 -0.89 -15.79
C ALA A 43 0.99 -0.25 -14.45
N LEU A 44 2.01 0.32 -13.82
CA LEU A 44 1.92 1.21 -12.66
C LEU A 44 2.07 2.65 -13.15
N TYR A 45 1.18 3.55 -12.75
CA TYR A 45 1.43 4.99 -12.86
C TYR A 45 2.06 5.50 -11.57
N TYR A 46 3.10 6.30 -11.72
CA TYR A 46 3.78 7.01 -10.65
C TYR A 46 3.67 8.51 -10.91
N CYS A 47 3.37 9.28 -9.87
CA CYS A 47 3.54 10.73 -9.89
C CYS A 47 3.90 11.30 -8.53
N ASP A 48 4.70 12.37 -8.54
CA ASP A 48 4.85 13.27 -7.39
C ASP A 48 3.81 14.39 -7.47
N VAL A 49 3.19 14.72 -6.34
CA VAL A 49 2.29 15.87 -6.19
C VAL A 49 2.85 16.77 -5.10
N LYS A 50 3.27 17.97 -5.49
CA LYS A 50 3.84 18.97 -4.59
C LYS A 50 3.09 20.28 -4.75
N ASP A 51 2.64 20.87 -3.64
CA ASP A 51 1.91 22.14 -3.60
C ASP A 51 0.65 22.17 -4.49
N GLY A 52 0.07 21.01 -4.74
CA GLY A 52 -1.05 20.84 -5.68
C GLY A 52 -0.65 21.01 -7.14
N VAL A 53 0.57 20.62 -7.50
CA VAL A 53 1.05 20.54 -8.88
C VAL A 53 1.56 19.12 -9.12
N GLU A 54 1.13 18.52 -10.24
CA GLU A 54 1.65 17.24 -10.72
C GLU A 54 3.10 17.45 -11.21
N GLY A 55 4.05 16.78 -10.56
CA GLY A 55 5.48 16.89 -10.81
C GLY A 55 6.02 15.78 -11.70
N SER A 56 7.11 15.13 -11.25
CA SER A 56 7.69 14.00 -11.99
C SER A 56 6.68 12.86 -12.08
N GLN A 57 6.47 12.36 -13.30
CA GLN A 57 5.51 11.28 -13.58
C GLN A 57 6.09 10.28 -14.56
N TYR A 58 5.68 9.02 -14.43
CA TYR A 58 5.98 7.98 -15.40
C TYR A 58 5.01 6.80 -15.29
N LEU A 59 4.85 6.06 -16.38
CA LEU A 59 4.27 4.71 -16.38
C LEU A 59 5.39 3.68 -16.39
N LYS A 60 5.24 2.61 -15.61
CA LYS A 60 6.17 1.47 -15.60
C LYS A 60 5.42 0.19 -15.85
N TYR A 61 5.78 -0.50 -16.94
CA TYR A 61 5.28 -1.84 -17.21
C TYR A 61 5.85 -2.83 -16.21
N VAL A 62 4.99 -3.59 -15.54
CA VAL A 62 5.37 -4.48 -14.43
C VAL A 62 6.28 -5.62 -14.92
N SER A 63 5.98 -6.19 -16.08
CA SER A 63 6.71 -7.35 -16.63
C SER A 63 8.08 -6.99 -17.19
N SER A 64 8.15 -5.92 -17.98
CA SER A 64 9.37 -5.53 -18.71
C SER A 64 10.22 -4.51 -17.95
N GLY A 65 9.67 -3.86 -16.94
CA GLY A 65 10.29 -2.74 -16.25
C GLY A 65 10.42 -1.48 -17.11
N ARG A 66 9.94 -1.49 -18.36
CA ARG A 66 10.02 -0.34 -19.28
C ARG A 66 9.27 0.84 -18.68
N GLU A 67 9.93 1.99 -18.66
CA GLU A 67 9.36 3.26 -18.24
C GLU A 67 8.97 4.11 -19.45
N VAL A 68 7.87 4.85 -19.29
CA VAL A 68 7.33 5.81 -20.26
C VAL A 68 7.13 7.12 -19.52
N ARG A 69 7.74 8.20 -20.01
CA ARG A 69 7.86 9.47 -19.28
C ARG A 69 7.21 10.66 -19.98
N THR A 70 7.08 10.61 -21.30
CA THR A 70 6.47 11.72 -22.04
C THR A 70 4.95 11.71 -21.86
N PRO A 71 4.28 12.87 -21.75
CA PRO A 71 2.82 12.94 -21.67
C PRO A 71 2.12 12.22 -22.83
N GLU A 72 2.64 12.36 -24.06
CA GLU A 72 2.06 11.76 -25.26
C GLU A 72 2.08 10.24 -25.20
N GLU A 73 3.22 9.65 -24.81
CA GLU A 73 3.31 8.20 -24.66
C GLU A 73 2.47 7.69 -23.48
N ILE A 74 2.38 8.45 -22.38
CA ILE A 74 1.53 8.12 -21.22
C ILE A 74 0.05 8.10 -21.63
N GLU A 75 -0.38 9.10 -22.40
CA GLU A 75 -1.76 9.18 -22.89
C GLU A 75 -2.09 8.09 -23.90
N ALA A 76 -1.11 7.65 -24.69
CA ALA A 76 -1.28 6.55 -25.62
C ALA A 76 -1.47 5.17 -24.95
N VAL A 77 -1.10 5.01 -23.67
CA VAL A 77 -1.31 3.74 -22.95
C VAL A 77 -2.80 3.51 -22.67
N PRO A 78 -3.38 2.36 -23.05
CA PRO A 78 -4.76 2.03 -22.71
C PRO A 78 -4.99 2.06 -21.19
N LYS A 79 -5.92 2.90 -20.72
CA LYS A 79 -6.11 3.14 -19.27
C LYS A 79 -6.43 1.87 -18.47
N LYS A 80 -7.05 0.86 -19.09
CA LYS A 80 -7.30 -0.47 -18.48
C LYS A 80 -6.03 -1.23 -18.08
N PHE A 81 -4.89 -0.90 -18.70
CA PHE A 81 -3.59 -1.48 -18.38
C PHE A 81 -2.94 -0.83 -17.16
N VAL A 82 -3.34 0.41 -16.83
CA VAL A 82 -2.89 1.12 -15.62
C VAL A 82 -3.72 0.65 -14.44
N GLN A 83 -3.20 -0.36 -13.74
CA GLN A 83 -3.93 -1.10 -12.70
C GLN A 83 -3.55 -0.65 -11.28
N ASP A 84 -2.43 0.06 -11.13
CA ASP A 84 -1.93 0.56 -9.87
C ASP A 84 -1.49 2.02 -10.07
N LEU A 85 -1.94 2.90 -9.18
CA LEU A 85 -1.67 4.33 -9.19
C LEU A 85 -0.95 4.69 -7.89
N LEU A 86 0.30 5.14 -8.01
CA LEU A 86 1.16 5.55 -6.91
C LEU A 86 1.32 7.08 -6.93
N ILE A 87 0.76 7.74 -5.92
CA ILE A 87 0.83 9.19 -5.76
C ILE A 87 1.69 9.51 -4.55
N HIS A 88 2.84 10.13 -4.77
CA HIS A 88 3.68 10.67 -3.71
C HIS A 88 3.16 12.08 -3.37
N TRP A 89 2.54 12.24 -2.21
CA TRP A 89 1.79 13.42 -1.84
C TRP A 89 2.42 14.15 -0.66
N ASP A 90 2.49 15.48 -0.74
CA ASP A 90 3.17 16.35 0.21
C ASP A 90 2.27 16.93 1.32
N GLY A 91 1.03 16.46 1.47
CA GLY A 91 0.15 16.90 2.55
C GLY A 91 -0.73 18.13 2.24
N LYS A 92 -0.56 18.80 1.10
CA LYS A 92 -1.12 20.16 0.91
C LYS A 92 -2.45 20.23 0.16
N LYS A 93 -2.49 19.89 -1.13
CA LYS A 93 -3.71 20.04 -1.96
C LYS A 93 -4.07 18.73 -2.65
N GLU A 94 -5.33 18.34 -2.61
CA GLU A 94 -5.82 17.06 -3.11
C GLU A 94 -6.45 17.15 -4.51
N ASN A 95 -6.73 18.35 -5.03
CA ASN A 95 -7.37 18.55 -6.34
C ASN A 95 -6.63 17.85 -7.48
N VAL A 96 -5.29 17.92 -7.49
CA VAL A 96 -4.48 17.22 -8.49
C VAL A 96 -4.69 15.71 -8.40
N SER A 97 -4.68 15.14 -7.19
CA SER A 97 -4.97 13.72 -6.99
C SER A 97 -6.33 13.32 -7.55
N ARG A 98 -7.37 14.16 -7.38
CA ARG A 98 -8.70 13.90 -7.96
C ARG A 98 -8.67 13.80 -9.48
N GLU A 99 -7.94 14.70 -10.15
CA GLU A 99 -7.82 14.68 -11.61
C GLU A 99 -7.01 13.48 -12.12
N ILE A 100 -5.95 13.08 -11.41
CA ILE A 100 -5.16 11.89 -11.75
C ILE A 100 -6.01 10.62 -11.61
N LEU A 101 -6.83 10.52 -10.57
CA LEU A 101 -7.74 9.38 -10.39
C LEU A 101 -8.77 9.30 -11.53
N LYS A 102 -9.29 10.44 -12.02
CA LYS A 102 -10.16 10.47 -13.20
C LYS A 102 -9.45 10.02 -14.48
N ARG A 103 -8.14 10.32 -14.61
CA ARG A 103 -7.30 9.89 -15.74
C ARG A 103 -7.12 8.37 -15.78
N PHE A 104 -7.13 7.70 -14.61
CA PHE A 104 -6.91 6.25 -14.48
C PHE A 104 -8.01 5.55 -13.65
N PRO A 105 -9.25 5.47 -14.18
CA PRO A 105 -10.43 5.03 -13.43
C PRO A 105 -10.43 3.54 -13.06
N TYR A 106 -9.56 2.73 -13.66
CA TYR A 106 -9.44 1.28 -13.39
C TYR A 106 -8.34 0.95 -12.39
N SER A 107 -7.64 1.95 -11.88
CA SER A 107 -6.47 1.75 -11.03
C SER A 107 -6.83 1.54 -9.56
N ARG A 108 -5.94 0.86 -8.83
CA ARG A 108 -5.91 0.87 -7.37
C ARG A 108 -5.09 2.04 -6.89
N HIS A 109 -5.63 2.81 -5.95
CA HIS A 109 -5.04 4.06 -5.50
C HIS A 109 -4.16 3.84 -4.27
N GLN A 110 -2.92 4.29 -4.37
CA GLN A 110 -1.93 4.26 -3.30
C GLN A 110 -1.35 5.67 -3.10
N PHE A 111 -1.45 6.20 -1.89
CA PHE A 111 -0.91 7.51 -1.53
C PHE A 111 0.28 7.36 -0.61
N TRP A 112 1.46 7.83 -0.98
CA TRP A 112 2.63 7.91 -0.09
C TRP A 112 2.75 9.32 0.44
N ILE A 113 2.50 9.48 1.74
CA ILE A 113 2.50 10.76 2.43
C ILE A 113 3.93 11.09 2.83
N HIS A 114 4.51 12.08 2.12
CA HIS A 114 5.84 12.64 2.35
C HIS A 114 5.81 13.89 3.25
N SER A 115 4.84 13.97 4.14
CA SER A 115 4.62 15.11 5.03
C SER A 115 4.29 14.62 6.43
N SER A 116 4.69 15.40 7.44
CA SER A 116 4.24 15.22 8.83
C SER A 116 2.79 15.68 9.03
N SER A 117 2.26 16.48 8.10
CA SER A 117 0.91 17.02 8.17
C SER A 117 0.00 16.40 7.10
N ILE A 118 -1.26 16.23 7.46
CA ILE A 118 -2.36 15.92 6.55
C ILE A 118 -3.50 16.89 6.84
N ASN A 119 -4.29 17.23 5.83
CA ASN A 119 -5.44 18.11 5.99
C ASN A 119 -6.75 17.33 5.88
N GLU A 120 -7.82 17.94 6.41
CA GLU A 120 -9.14 17.34 6.44
C GLU A 120 -9.72 17.09 5.04
N ALA A 121 -9.50 18.01 4.09
CA ALA A 121 -10.01 17.88 2.73
C ALA A 121 -9.47 16.63 2.02
N TRP A 122 -8.18 16.30 2.23
CA TRP A 122 -7.58 15.07 1.74
C TRP A 122 -8.13 13.83 2.45
N VAL A 123 -8.35 13.87 3.77
CA VAL A 123 -8.96 12.74 4.49
C VAL A 123 -10.36 12.47 3.97
N ASP A 124 -11.19 13.50 3.80
CA ASP A 124 -12.54 13.35 3.28
C ASP A 124 -12.53 12.84 1.83
N PHE A 125 -11.55 13.26 1.03
CA PHE A 125 -11.30 12.69 -0.29
C PHE A 125 -10.95 11.20 -0.22
N ALA A 126 -9.95 10.80 0.57
CA ALA A 126 -9.53 9.42 0.72
C ALA A 126 -10.69 8.53 1.22
N ARG A 127 -11.52 9.06 2.13
CA ARG A 127 -12.75 8.43 2.61
C ARG A 127 -13.85 8.34 1.55
N SER A 128 -13.82 9.13 0.49
CA SER A 128 -14.79 9.02 -0.62
C SER A 128 -14.47 7.87 -1.56
N LEU A 129 -13.22 7.39 -1.58
CA LEU A 129 -12.79 6.28 -2.44
C LEU A 129 -13.36 4.95 -1.95
N ASN A 130 -13.58 3.99 -2.86
CA ASN A 130 -14.07 2.66 -2.48
C ASN A 130 -13.05 1.89 -1.62
N ARG A 131 -11.77 1.98 -2.00
CA ARG A 131 -10.62 1.35 -1.34
C ARG A 131 -9.41 2.24 -1.54
N VAL A 132 -8.57 2.34 -0.51
CA VAL A 132 -7.34 3.14 -0.56
C VAL A 132 -6.23 2.45 0.22
N SER A 133 -5.01 2.56 -0.29
CA SER A 133 -3.80 2.25 0.48
C SER A 133 -3.07 3.55 0.75
N VAL A 134 -2.56 3.70 1.97
CA VAL A 134 -1.82 4.88 2.39
C VAL A 134 -0.48 4.44 2.92
N GLY A 135 0.60 5.07 2.47
CA GLY A 135 1.93 4.92 3.01
C GLY A 135 2.32 6.15 3.82
N ILE A 136 2.90 5.96 5.00
CA ILE A 136 3.36 7.05 5.87
C ILE A 136 4.88 7.00 5.93
N ILE A 137 5.53 8.05 5.41
CA ILE A 137 7.00 8.10 5.30
C ILE A 137 7.61 8.90 6.43
N LEU A 138 6.98 10.01 6.81
CA LEU A 138 7.44 10.88 7.88
C LEU A 138 6.56 10.68 9.11
N LYS A 139 7.15 10.92 10.28
CA LYS A 139 6.39 10.99 11.53
C LYS A 139 5.31 12.06 11.41
N LEU A 140 4.08 11.67 11.70
CA LEU A 140 2.94 12.58 11.68
C LEU A 140 2.98 13.49 12.91
N ASP A 141 2.63 14.76 12.71
CA ASP A 141 2.44 15.72 13.79
C ASP A 141 1.19 15.36 14.60
N ASP A 142 1.12 15.81 15.86
CA ASP A 142 0.02 15.48 16.78
C ASP A 142 -1.36 15.84 16.20
N ASN A 143 -1.45 16.90 15.39
CA ASN A 143 -2.70 17.31 14.73
C ASN A 143 -3.08 16.41 13.55
N ALA A 144 -2.13 15.71 12.94
CA ALA A 144 -2.36 14.80 11.82
C ALA A 144 -2.81 13.40 12.28
N ILE A 145 -2.45 12.99 13.50
CA ILE A 145 -2.81 11.66 14.04
C ILE A 145 -4.34 11.48 14.16
N PRO A 146 -5.14 12.42 14.72
CA PRO A 146 -6.60 12.31 14.73
C PRO A 146 -7.22 12.24 13.34
N LEU A 147 -6.63 12.93 12.36
CA LEU A 147 -7.08 12.89 10.97
C LEU A 147 -6.81 11.53 10.32
N LEU A 148 -5.67 10.89 10.63
CA LEU A 148 -5.41 9.53 10.22
C LEU A 148 -6.38 8.56 10.90
N GLN A 149 -6.68 8.74 12.20
CA GLN A 149 -7.69 7.95 12.90
C GLN A 149 -9.06 8.06 12.22
N LYS A 150 -9.49 9.27 11.82
CA LYS A 150 -10.73 9.49 11.04
C LYS A 150 -10.74 8.67 9.73
N LEU A 151 -9.58 8.50 9.08
CA LEU A 151 -9.43 7.64 7.90
C LEU A 151 -9.49 6.14 8.26
N VAL A 152 -8.80 5.72 9.33
CA VAL A 152 -8.87 4.36 9.87
C VAL A 152 -10.31 3.97 10.21
N ASP A 153 -11.04 4.84 10.91
CA ASP A 153 -12.44 4.61 11.31
C ASP A 153 -13.39 4.46 10.12
N SER A 154 -13.02 4.96 8.95
CA SER A 154 -13.80 4.75 7.72
C SER A 154 -13.75 3.34 7.17
N ARG A 155 -12.85 2.48 7.69
CA ARG A 155 -12.68 1.07 7.31
C ARG A 155 -12.43 0.86 5.81
N LYS A 156 -11.69 1.77 5.19
CA LYS A 156 -11.35 1.75 3.75
C LYS A 156 -9.90 1.42 3.45
N LEU A 157 -9.05 1.42 4.49
CA LEU A 157 -7.65 1.06 4.40
C LEU A 157 -7.52 -0.46 4.37
N LEU A 158 -6.81 -0.97 3.35
CA LEU A 158 -6.50 -2.39 3.20
C LEU A 158 -5.05 -2.71 3.55
N TRP A 159 -4.16 -1.73 3.35
CA TRP A 159 -2.72 -1.88 3.48
C TRP A 159 -2.11 -0.54 3.91
N LEU A 160 -1.20 -0.60 4.88
CA LEU A 160 -0.48 0.56 5.41
C LEU A 160 1.02 0.26 5.46
N PRO A 161 1.81 0.66 4.45
CA PRO A 161 3.25 0.79 4.63
C PRO A 161 3.55 1.99 5.53
N ILE A 162 4.37 1.81 6.55
CA ILE A 162 4.77 2.88 7.46
C ILE A 162 6.25 2.77 7.76
N TYR A 163 6.92 3.91 7.83
CA TYR A 163 8.32 3.95 8.24
C TYR A 163 8.39 3.73 9.75
N GLU A 164 9.40 3.00 10.21
CA GLU A 164 9.58 2.73 11.63
C GLU A 164 9.60 4.02 12.46
N GLU A 165 10.33 5.03 12.00
CA GLU A 165 10.45 6.33 12.67
C GLU A 165 9.09 7.05 12.79
N ALA A 166 8.11 6.69 11.97
CA ALA A 166 6.76 7.23 11.98
C ALA A 166 5.79 6.47 12.90
N CYS A 167 6.22 5.37 13.54
CA CYS A 167 5.39 4.52 14.39
C CYS A 167 5.44 4.89 15.89
N GLU A 168 6.12 5.97 16.27
CA GLU A 168 6.28 6.36 17.66
C GLU A 168 5.12 7.20 18.23
N GLY A 169 4.79 6.97 19.51
CA GLY A 169 3.84 7.80 20.25
C GLY A 169 2.38 7.44 19.94
N ALA A 170 1.51 8.46 19.84
CA ALA A 170 0.05 8.27 19.72
C ALA A 170 -0.38 7.51 18.45
N ILE A 171 0.46 7.49 17.42
CA ILE A 171 0.24 6.71 16.19
C ILE A 171 0.15 5.20 16.47
N MET A 172 0.81 4.70 17.50
CA MET A 172 0.82 3.28 17.84
C MET A 172 -0.61 2.78 18.17
N GLU A 173 -1.39 3.58 18.87
CA GLU A 173 -2.80 3.26 19.17
C GLU A 173 -3.66 3.25 17.90
N VAL A 174 -3.37 4.13 16.95
CA VAL A 174 -4.03 4.14 15.63
C VAL A 174 -3.69 2.85 14.85
N LEU A 175 -2.44 2.39 14.89
CA LEU A 175 -2.01 1.15 14.24
C LEU A 175 -2.68 -0.08 14.87
N LYS A 176 -2.76 -0.15 16.21
CA LYS A 176 -3.46 -1.22 16.93
C LYS A 176 -4.95 -1.26 16.55
N SER A 177 -5.62 -0.10 16.54
CA SER A 177 -7.01 0.03 16.10
C SER A 177 -7.21 -0.44 14.65
N LEU A 178 -6.29 -0.06 13.74
CA LEU A 178 -6.33 -0.48 12.34
C LEU A 178 -6.15 -2.00 12.18
N LEU A 179 -5.20 -2.61 12.91
CA LEU A 179 -4.94 -4.06 12.86
C LEU A 179 -6.18 -4.88 13.22
N CYS A 180 -6.99 -4.38 14.15
CA CYS A 180 -8.23 -4.98 14.63
C CYS A 180 -9.41 -4.91 13.63
N GLN A 181 -9.23 -4.30 12.46
CA GLN A 181 -10.30 -4.17 11.46
C GLN A 181 -10.33 -5.34 10.48
N GLU A 182 -11.51 -5.95 10.31
CA GLU A 182 -11.69 -7.16 9.48
C GLU A 182 -11.23 -7.00 8.02
N GLN A 183 -11.36 -5.80 7.45
CA GLN A 183 -10.96 -5.57 6.05
C GLN A 183 -9.46 -5.26 5.90
N PHE A 184 -8.76 -4.95 6.99
CA PHE A 184 -7.35 -4.60 6.94
C PHE A 184 -6.51 -5.86 6.78
N THR A 185 -5.60 -5.87 5.79
CA THR A 185 -4.89 -7.10 5.41
C THR A 185 -3.44 -7.12 5.83
N CYS A 186 -2.77 -5.96 5.86
CA CYS A 186 -1.33 -5.94 6.07
C CYS A 186 -0.84 -4.59 6.60
N LEU A 187 -0.08 -4.64 7.70
CA LEU A 187 0.78 -3.56 8.16
C LEU A 187 2.21 -3.88 7.71
N TYR A 188 2.83 -2.97 6.97
CA TYR A 188 4.21 -3.13 6.51
C TYR A 188 5.11 -2.07 7.15
N VAL A 189 5.85 -2.46 8.18
CA VAL A 189 6.80 -1.56 8.85
C VAL A 189 8.13 -1.65 8.10
N ARG A 190 8.63 -0.52 7.64
CA ARG A 190 9.84 -0.45 6.82
C ARG A 190 10.84 0.53 7.39
N ARG A 191 12.13 0.22 7.24
CA ARG A 191 13.21 1.18 7.47
C ARG A 191 13.98 1.41 6.17
N PHE A 192 14.20 2.68 5.83
CA PHE A 192 14.98 3.06 4.65
C PHE A 192 16.37 3.58 4.98
N SER A 193 16.56 4.15 6.16
CA SER A 193 17.86 4.66 6.60
C SER A 193 18.78 3.50 6.97
N ALA A 194 20.04 3.56 6.52
CA ALA A 194 21.08 2.67 7.03
C ALA A 194 21.34 3.01 8.51
N GLY A 195 21.32 2.00 9.38
CA GLY A 195 21.57 2.18 10.81
C GLY A 195 20.74 1.21 11.66
N PRO A 196 20.97 1.20 12.99
CA PRO A 196 20.33 0.23 13.88
C PRO A 196 18.85 0.55 14.12
N TRP A 197 18.01 -0.48 14.12
CA TRP A 197 16.59 -0.41 14.48
C TRP A 197 16.43 -0.18 15.98
N ASN A 198 16.20 1.07 16.36
CA ASN A 198 16.21 1.47 17.76
C ASN A 198 14.82 1.51 18.38
N SER A 199 13.74 1.48 17.60
CA SER A 199 12.40 1.44 18.17
C SER A 199 12.02 0.04 18.64
N VAL A 200 11.12 0.00 19.62
CA VAL A 200 10.46 -1.22 20.11
C VAL A 200 9.15 -1.51 19.37
N VAL A 201 8.90 -0.83 18.24
CA VAL A 201 7.63 -0.86 17.50
C VAL A 201 7.24 -2.29 17.10
N VAL A 202 8.19 -3.07 16.58
CA VAL A 202 7.92 -4.45 16.15
C VAL A 202 7.57 -5.31 17.37
N LEU A 203 8.35 -5.24 18.44
CA LEU A 203 8.06 -5.98 19.68
C LEU A 203 6.71 -5.61 20.29
N GLU A 204 6.34 -4.32 20.30
CA GLU A 204 5.06 -3.86 20.82
C GLU A 204 3.89 -4.38 19.99
N LEU A 205 3.99 -4.30 18.66
CA LEU A 205 2.98 -4.85 17.75
C LEU A 205 2.86 -6.37 17.90
N LEU A 206 3.96 -7.09 18.12
CA LEU A 206 3.94 -8.54 18.36
C LEU A 206 3.28 -8.93 19.69
N LYS A 207 3.51 -8.16 20.76
CA LYS A 207 2.83 -8.34 22.04
C LYS A 207 1.33 -8.11 21.92
N PHE A 208 0.95 -6.98 21.30
CA PHE A 208 -0.45 -6.71 20.99
C PHE A 208 -1.06 -7.84 20.14
N TRP A 209 -0.30 -8.37 19.19
CA TRP A 209 -0.77 -9.45 18.34
C TRP A 209 -1.04 -10.74 19.12
N ALA A 210 -0.16 -11.08 20.07
CA ALA A 210 -0.35 -12.24 20.94
C ALA A 210 -1.65 -12.18 21.72
N GLU A 211 -1.94 -11.01 22.28
CA GLU A 211 -3.10 -10.74 23.12
C GLU A 211 -4.41 -10.77 22.31
N ASN A 212 -4.36 -10.43 21.01
CA ASN A 212 -5.52 -10.27 20.15
C ASN A 212 -5.55 -11.25 18.96
N SER A 213 -4.86 -12.38 19.08
CA SER A 213 -4.60 -13.31 17.98
C SER A 213 -5.84 -13.79 17.21
N GLU A 214 -6.98 -14.00 17.90
CA GLU A 214 -8.23 -14.38 17.24
C GLU A 214 -8.81 -13.24 16.37
N GLN A 215 -8.74 -12.00 16.87
CA GLN A 215 -9.21 -10.84 16.11
C GLN A 215 -8.31 -10.51 14.92
N LEU A 216 -7.01 -10.80 15.04
CA LEU A 216 -6.00 -10.51 14.00
C LEU A 216 -5.82 -11.67 13.00
N ARG A 217 -6.70 -12.67 13.03
CA ARG A 217 -6.62 -13.81 12.12
C ARG A 217 -6.77 -13.34 10.67
N GLY A 218 -5.75 -13.62 9.85
CA GLY A 218 -5.73 -13.25 8.43
C GLY A 218 -5.05 -11.90 8.13
N THR A 219 -4.84 -11.07 9.15
CA THR A 219 -4.00 -9.87 9.08
C THR A 219 -2.53 -10.29 8.99
N LYS A 220 -1.70 -9.47 8.35
CA LYS A 220 -0.25 -9.68 8.25
C LYS A 220 0.52 -8.52 8.85
N LEU A 221 1.57 -8.83 9.62
CA LEU A 221 2.64 -7.89 9.96
C LEU A 221 3.86 -8.26 9.12
N THR A 222 4.34 -7.32 8.30
CA THR A 222 5.57 -7.49 7.53
C THR A 222 6.60 -6.47 8.00
N VAL A 223 7.86 -6.89 8.11
CA VAL A 223 9.00 -6.02 8.39
C VAL A 223 9.94 -6.10 7.19
N GLY A 224 10.49 -4.97 6.72
CA GLY A 224 11.37 -4.97 5.55
C GLY A 224 12.27 -3.75 5.42
N GLY A 225 13.14 -3.75 4.41
CA GLY A 225 14.22 -2.78 4.24
C GLY A 225 15.47 -3.19 5.03
N HIS A 226 16.14 -2.22 5.67
CA HIS A 226 17.24 -2.47 6.60
C HIS A 226 16.67 -2.89 7.96
N CYS A 227 16.24 -4.15 8.06
CA CYS A 227 15.38 -4.66 9.13
C CYS A 227 16.02 -5.76 9.97
N GLU A 228 17.34 -5.94 9.89
CA GLU A 228 18.09 -6.97 10.60
C GLU A 228 17.74 -7.01 12.10
N ASP A 229 17.78 -5.85 12.74
CA ASP A 229 17.45 -5.70 14.17
C ASP A 229 15.94 -5.90 14.44
N GLY A 230 15.07 -5.52 13.49
CA GLY A 230 13.63 -5.80 13.58
C GLY A 230 13.33 -7.30 13.52
N VAL A 231 14.10 -8.06 12.73
CA VAL A 231 14.05 -9.53 12.69
C VAL A 231 14.55 -10.13 14.01
N GLN A 232 15.62 -9.58 14.61
CA GLN A 232 16.08 -10.02 15.93
C GLN A 232 15.02 -9.83 17.02
N GLN A 233 14.25 -8.73 16.99
CA GLN A 233 13.12 -8.54 17.92
C GLN A 233 12.06 -9.63 17.76
N LEU A 234 11.74 -10.02 16.53
CA LEU A 234 10.81 -11.12 16.24
C LEU A 234 11.35 -12.46 16.74
N GLU A 235 12.62 -12.77 16.47
CA GLU A 235 13.27 -14.00 16.95
C GLU A 235 13.24 -14.10 18.47
N LYS A 236 13.64 -13.03 19.17
CA LYS A 236 13.60 -12.95 20.63
C LYS A 236 12.19 -13.21 21.17
N PHE A 237 11.19 -12.56 20.58
CA PHE A 237 9.79 -12.73 20.97
C PHE A 237 9.31 -14.18 20.80
N ILE A 238 9.69 -14.86 19.72
CA ILE A 238 9.32 -16.26 19.48
C ILE A 238 10.00 -17.17 20.50
N LEU A 239 11.31 -16.97 20.76
CA LEU A 239 12.07 -17.77 21.72
C LEU A 239 11.51 -17.66 23.14
N GLU A 240 11.13 -16.46 23.57
CA GLU A 240 10.53 -16.22 24.90
C GLU A 240 9.18 -16.92 25.10
N ARG A 241 8.47 -17.28 24.03
CA ARG A 241 7.17 -17.98 24.11
C ARG A 241 7.25 -19.48 23.87
N ALA A 242 8.40 -19.96 23.39
CA ALA A 242 8.63 -21.38 23.14
C ALA A 242 9.16 -22.14 24.36
N GLY A 243 9.71 -21.44 25.35
CA GLY A 243 10.11 -21.97 26.65
C GLY A 243 8.97 -21.93 27.66
#